data_AF-A0A832WTM1-F1
#
_entry.id   AF-A0A832WTM1-F1
#
_cell.length_a   1.000
_cell.length_b   1.000
_cell.length_c   1.000
_cell.angle_alpha   90.00
_cell.angle_beta   90.00
_cell.angle_gamma   90.00
#
_symmetry.space_group_name_H-M   'P 1'
#
loop_
_entity.id
_entity.type
_entity.pdbx_description
1 polymer ?
#
loop_
_entity_poly.entity_id
_entity_poly.type
_entity_poly.pdbx_seq_one_letter_code
_entity_poly.pdbx_strand_id
1 'polypeptide(L)'
;MRIAFHAYKGGVGKSTLSLMLAKALAEKGKKVLFIDRDMMNWTSQLAKIDEDGLLVQIAFEKEPKNFYKEIKIKDGSLKIVKMFSSGINFYKAFTEFTKIQEFYNFYENFLRRENFDYMVLDNPVFLTWDTNPIKYETMAFKQVFPDEKAYVVLISDILPFSIKDSIIYLRRISAEAPLDWKPLAGIINMAIEEKERYIESTKKLMKELGFPKGVIVKFYDSVFQFHGEIEDLPIVPEIRTLAERIINNDMKEEIIL
;
A
#
# COMPACT_ATOMS: atom_id res chain seq x y z
N MET A 1 13.25 1.03 -2.28
CA MET A 1 12.19 2.03 -2.49
C MET A 1 10.93 1.66 -1.72
N ARG A 2 10.46 2.52 -0.81
CA ARG A 2 9.20 2.32 -0.05
C ARG A 2 8.03 3.10 -0.67
N ILE A 3 6.90 2.44 -0.94
CA ILE A 3 5.72 2.99 -1.63
C ILE A 3 4.47 2.76 -0.78
N ALA A 4 3.87 3.83 -0.27
CA ALA A 4 2.68 3.80 0.57
C ALA A 4 1.43 4.20 -0.23
N PHE A 5 0.44 3.31 -0.23
CA PHE A 5 -0.86 3.55 -0.85
C PHE A 5 -1.82 4.15 0.17
N HIS A 6 -2.54 5.19 -0.23
CA HIS A 6 -3.48 5.94 0.59
C HIS A 6 -4.82 6.10 -0.13
N ALA A 7 -5.90 6.09 0.64
CA ALA A 7 -7.25 6.39 0.15
C ALA A 7 -8.08 7.02 1.28
N TYR A 8 -8.90 8.00 0.93
CA TYR A 8 -9.83 8.62 1.89
C TYR A 8 -11.01 7.69 2.22
N LYS A 9 -11.54 6.98 1.21
CA LYS A 9 -12.74 6.15 1.32
C LYS A 9 -12.44 4.68 1.04
N GLY A 10 -13.20 3.78 1.66
CA GLY A 10 -13.24 2.36 1.34
C GLY A 10 -13.84 2.05 -0.03
N GLY A 11 -13.48 0.89 -0.59
CA GLY A 11 -14.04 0.40 -1.85
C GLY A 11 -13.48 1.05 -3.13
N VAL A 12 -12.49 1.94 -3.04
CA VAL A 12 -11.86 2.58 -4.22
C VAL A 12 -10.82 1.70 -4.93
N GLY A 13 -10.59 0.47 -4.47
CA GLY A 13 -9.64 -0.48 -5.07
C GLY A 13 -8.19 -0.38 -4.56
N LYS A 14 -7.94 0.26 -3.41
CA LYS A 14 -6.59 0.48 -2.85
C LYS A 14 -5.78 -0.81 -2.66
N SER A 15 -6.34 -1.80 -1.97
CA SER A 15 -5.67 -3.07 -1.71
C SER A 15 -5.40 -3.85 -3.00
N THR A 16 -6.34 -3.83 -3.93
CA THR A 16 -6.20 -4.47 -5.25
C THR A 16 -5.08 -3.82 -6.07
N LEU A 17 -5.09 -2.49 -6.24
CA LEU A 17 -4.09 -1.80 -7.07
C LEU A 17 -2.69 -1.81 -6.44
N SER A 18 -2.59 -1.74 -5.11
CA SER A 18 -1.30 -1.87 -4.43
C SER A 18 -0.71 -3.27 -4.61
N LEU A 19 -1.54 -4.32 -4.51
CA LEU A 19 -1.11 -5.70 -4.76
C LEU A 19 -0.73 -5.92 -6.23
N MET A 20 -1.50 -5.36 -7.18
CA MET A 20 -1.15 -5.40 -8.60
C MET A 20 0.19 -4.73 -8.88
N LEU A 21 0.48 -3.57 -8.26
CA LEU A 21 1.79 -2.92 -8.43
C LEU A 21 2.90 -3.81 -7.89
N ALA A 22 2.74 -4.37 -6.69
CA ALA A 22 3.73 -5.26 -6.09
C ALA A 22 3.97 -6.51 -6.95
N LYS A 23 2.90 -7.12 -7.48
CA LYS A 23 2.97 -8.24 -8.42
C LYS A 23 3.68 -7.84 -9.72
N ALA A 24 3.39 -6.66 -10.27
CA ALA A 24 4.02 -6.17 -11.50
C ALA A 24 5.53 -5.95 -11.33
N LEU A 25 5.95 -5.40 -10.19
CA LEU A 25 7.36 -5.25 -9.84
C LEU A 25 8.04 -6.63 -9.71
N ALA A 26 7.39 -7.60 -9.04
CA ALA A 26 7.91 -8.96 -8.92
C ALA A 26 8.01 -9.68 -10.27
N GLU A 27 7.02 -9.54 -11.17
CA GLU A 27 7.07 -10.07 -12.55
C GLU A 27 8.24 -9.52 -13.38
N LYS A 28 8.83 -8.38 -12.97
CA LYS A 28 10.02 -7.78 -13.58
C LYS A 28 11.32 -8.15 -12.83
N GLY A 29 11.31 -9.24 -12.07
CA GLY A 29 12.48 -9.80 -11.40
C GLY A 29 12.85 -9.12 -10.07
N LYS A 30 11.93 -8.33 -9.48
CA LYS A 30 12.20 -7.60 -8.23
C LYS A 30 11.81 -8.40 -7.00
N LYS A 31 12.54 -8.22 -5.90
CA LYS A 31 12.17 -8.71 -4.57
C LYS A 31 11.30 -7.67 -3.89
N VAL A 32 10.03 -7.99 -3.70
CA VAL A 32 9.02 -7.06 -3.21
C VAL A 32 8.50 -7.53 -1.86
N LEU A 33 8.54 -6.65 -0.87
CA LEU A 33 7.87 -6.83 0.42
C LEU A 33 6.56 -6.05 0.40
N PHE A 34 5.44 -6.75 0.46
CA PHE A 34 4.11 -6.17 0.60
C PHE A 34 3.68 -6.22 2.07
N ILE A 35 3.28 -5.08 2.62
CA ILE A 35 2.85 -4.98 4.01
C ILE A 35 1.38 -4.60 4.03
N ASP A 36 0.54 -5.58 4.38
CA ASP A 36 -0.89 -5.42 4.56
C ASP A 36 -1.17 -4.81 5.93
N ARG A 37 -1.45 -3.50 5.94
CA ARG A 37 -1.82 -2.72 7.12
C ARG A 37 -3.32 -2.40 7.12
N ASP A 38 -4.08 -2.90 6.14
CA ASP A 38 -5.52 -2.70 6.13
C ASP A 38 -6.18 -3.71 7.06
N MET A 39 -7.02 -3.23 7.97
CA MET A 39 -7.69 -4.06 8.98
C MET A 39 -8.75 -4.98 8.34
N MET A 40 -9.11 -4.78 7.08
CA MET A 40 -9.96 -5.74 6.34
C MET A 40 -9.19 -6.98 5.89
N ASN A 41 -7.85 -6.93 5.90
CA ASN A 41 -6.95 -8.06 5.59
C ASN A 41 -7.23 -8.76 4.26
N TRP A 42 -7.81 -8.08 3.27
CA TRP A 42 -8.19 -8.69 1.99
C TRP A 42 -6.98 -9.33 1.28
N THR A 43 -5.84 -8.62 1.26
CA THR A 43 -4.61 -9.13 0.64
C THR A 43 -4.05 -10.32 1.40
N SER A 44 -4.04 -10.28 2.73
CA SER A 44 -3.60 -11.40 3.57
C SER A 44 -4.50 -12.63 3.42
N GLN A 45 -5.81 -12.44 3.29
CA GLN A 45 -6.76 -13.52 3.01
C GLN A 45 -6.53 -14.14 1.64
N LEU A 46 -6.32 -13.32 0.61
CA LEU A 46 -5.99 -13.79 -0.74
C LEU A 46 -4.67 -14.57 -0.76
N ALA A 47 -3.72 -14.18 0.10
CA ALA A 47 -2.46 -14.91 0.30
C ALA A 47 -2.62 -16.21 1.12
N LYS A 48 -3.78 -16.49 1.74
CA LYS A 48 -4.00 -17.58 2.69
C LYS A 48 -3.12 -17.47 3.95
N ILE A 49 -3.05 -16.26 4.53
CA ILE A 49 -2.41 -15.99 5.81
C ILE A 49 -3.50 -15.96 6.90
N ASP A 50 -3.81 -17.14 7.43
CA ASP A 50 -4.93 -17.36 8.36
C ASP A 50 -4.62 -16.91 9.80
N GLU A 51 -3.34 -16.92 10.18
CA GLU A 51 -2.88 -16.56 11.52
C GLU A 51 -3.06 -15.05 11.80
N ASP A 52 -2.97 -14.69 13.08
CA ASP A 52 -3.00 -13.29 13.50
C ASP A 52 -1.88 -12.46 12.85
N GLY A 53 -2.13 -11.18 12.57
CA GLY A 53 -1.10 -10.27 12.13
C GLY A 53 -0.02 -10.04 13.19
N LEU A 54 1.16 -9.61 12.74
CA LEU A 54 2.35 -9.48 13.59
C LEU A 54 2.10 -8.69 14.89
N LEU A 55 1.39 -7.55 14.79
CA LEU A 55 1.10 -6.71 15.96
C LEU A 55 0.33 -7.48 17.04
N VAL A 56 -0.68 -8.25 16.63
CA VAL A 56 -1.53 -9.02 17.53
C VAL A 56 -0.76 -10.17 18.17
N GLN A 57 0.08 -10.86 17.39
CA GLN A 57 0.90 -11.94 17.93
C GLN A 57 1.84 -11.42 19.04
N ILE A 58 2.50 -10.28 18.80
CA ILE A 58 3.40 -9.68 19.80
C ILE A 58 2.63 -9.13 21.00
N ALA A 59 1.49 -8.46 20.78
CA ALA A 59 0.67 -7.92 21.86
C ALA A 59 0.21 -9.00 22.86
N PHE A 60 -0.08 -10.21 22.37
CA PHE A 60 -0.49 -11.34 23.18
C PHE A 60 0.65 -12.30 23.55
N GLU A 61 1.90 -11.85 23.42
CA GLU A 61 3.10 -12.62 23.79
C GLU A 61 3.18 -14.00 23.11
N LYS A 62 2.60 -14.12 21.91
CA LYS A 62 2.73 -15.30 21.07
C LYS A 62 4.09 -15.27 20.38
N GLU A 63 4.69 -16.44 20.17
CA GLU A 63 5.86 -16.56 19.29
C GLU A 63 5.46 -16.17 17.86
N PRO A 64 6.05 -15.11 17.26
CA PRO A 64 5.65 -14.65 15.95
C PRO A 64 5.94 -15.67 14.84
N LYS A 65 4.90 -16.21 14.23
CA LYS A 65 4.99 -17.21 13.15
C LYS A 65 3.86 -17.06 12.16
N ASN A 66 4.08 -17.52 10.93
CA ASN A 66 3.04 -17.64 9.89
C ASN A 66 2.25 -16.34 9.61
N PHE A 67 2.76 -15.16 9.99
CA PHE A 67 2.14 -13.86 9.72
C PHE A 67 2.51 -13.33 8.32
N TYR A 68 3.27 -14.09 7.54
CA TYR A 68 3.67 -13.73 6.19
C TYR A 68 3.69 -14.96 5.28
N LYS A 69 3.61 -14.72 3.97
CA LYS A 69 3.82 -15.73 2.92
C LYS A 69 4.71 -15.17 1.83
N GLU A 70 5.63 -15.99 1.33
CA GLU A 70 6.45 -15.64 0.16
C GLU A 70 5.97 -16.43 -1.05
N ILE A 71 5.80 -15.71 -2.17
CA ILE A 71 5.37 -16.25 -3.45
C ILE A 71 6.49 -15.95 -4.46
N LYS A 72 6.96 -16.98 -5.17
CA LYS A 72 7.89 -16.79 -6.29
C LYS A 72 7.10 -16.40 -7.54
N ILE A 73 7.54 -15.34 -8.21
CA ILE A 73 6.86 -14.80 -9.39
C ILE A 73 7.91 -14.58 -10.47
N LYS A 74 7.98 -15.51 -11.44
CA LYS A 74 9.04 -15.55 -12.46
C LYS A 74 10.42 -15.49 -11.77
N ASP A 75 11.25 -14.52 -12.13
CA ASP A 75 12.59 -14.29 -11.55
C ASP A 75 12.57 -13.46 -10.26
N GLY A 76 11.41 -12.93 -9.86
CA GLY A 76 11.24 -12.11 -8.66
C GLY A 76 10.56 -12.85 -7.51
N SER A 77 10.25 -12.11 -6.45
CA SER A 77 9.47 -12.63 -5.32
C SER A 77 8.58 -11.58 -4.70
N LEU A 78 7.46 -12.03 -4.17
CA LEU A 78 6.50 -11.22 -3.43
C LEU A 78 6.32 -11.81 -2.04
N LYS A 79 6.82 -11.12 -1.01
CA LYS A 79 6.62 -11.47 0.39
C LYS A 79 5.52 -10.62 0.98
N ILE A 80 4.40 -11.22 1.36
CA ILE A 80 3.22 -10.54 1.88
C ILE A 80 3.20 -10.73 3.39
N VAL A 81 3.18 -9.62 4.13
CA VAL A 81 3.15 -9.57 5.59
C VAL A 81 1.78 -9.06 6.04
N LYS A 82 1.09 -9.84 6.85
CA LYS A 82 -0.09 -9.40 7.61
C LYS A 82 0.39 -8.64 8.84
N MET A 83 0.35 -7.31 8.78
CA MET A 83 0.84 -6.47 9.87
C MET A 83 -0.19 -6.36 10.99
N PHE A 84 -1.45 -6.13 10.63
CA PHE A 84 -2.57 -6.00 11.55
C PHE A 84 -3.62 -7.09 11.32
N SER A 85 -4.40 -7.41 12.35
CA SER A 85 -5.58 -8.29 12.22
C SER A 85 -6.86 -7.46 12.17
N SER A 86 -7.98 -8.14 11.95
CA SER A 86 -9.33 -7.62 12.18
C SER A 86 -9.90 -8.11 13.54
N GLY A 87 -10.98 -7.48 13.99
CA GLY A 87 -11.78 -7.97 15.12
C GLY A 87 -11.27 -7.64 16.53
N ILE A 88 -11.84 -8.34 17.52
CA ILE A 88 -11.70 -8.01 18.95
C ILE A 88 -10.24 -8.11 19.45
N ASN A 89 -9.50 -9.09 18.94
CA ASN A 89 -8.10 -9.29 19.32
C ASN A 89 -7.24 -8.12 18.84
N PHE A 90 -7.46 -7.65 17.61
CA PHE A 90 -6.78 -6.45 17.13
C PHE A 90 -7.17 -5.23 17.94
N TYR A 91 -8.46 -5.03 18.25
CA TYR A 91 -8.90 -3.89 19.05
C TYR A 91 -8.20 -3.86 20.42
N LYS A 92 -8.15 -4.99 21.13
CA LYS A 92 -7.43 -5.11 22.41
C LYS A 92 -5.94 -4.86 22.25
N ALA A 93 -5.31 -5.52 21.26
CA ALA A 93 -3.90 -5.33 20.96
C ALA A 93 -3.57 -3.87 20.61
N PHE A 94 -4.50 -3.14 20.01
CA PHE A 94 -4.36 -1.74 19.65
C PHE A 94 -4.54 -0.81 20.86
N THR A 95 -5.60 -0.97 21.65
CA THR A 95 -5.92 -0.05 22.76
C THR A 95 -5.02 -0.23 23.98
N GLU A 96 -4.49 -1.43 24.19
CA GLU A 96 -3.69 -1.80 25.37
C GLU A 96 -2.24 -2.15 24.98
N PHE A 97 -1.75 -1.62 23.85
CA PHE A 97 -0.43 -1.98 23.35
C PHE A 97 0.71 -1.49 24.25
N THR A 98 1.33 -2.39 24.98
CA THR A 98 2.47 -2.09 25.88
C THR A 98 3.80 -2.65 25.39
N LYS A 99 3.78 -3.55 24.40
CA LYS A 99 4.93 -4.34 23.90
C LYS A 99 5.64 -3.70 22.71
N ILE A 100 5.79 -2.38 22.74
CA ILE A 100 6.32 -1.62 21.59
C ILE A 100 7.78 -1.94 21.30
N GLN A 101 8.59 -2.17 22.33
CA GLN A 101 10.01 -2.46 22.16
C GLN A 101 10.21 -3.87 21.60
N GLU A 102 9.40 -4.84 22.01
CA GLU A 102 9.39 -6.20 21.47
C GLU A 102 8.99 -6.19 19.99
N PHE A 103 7.98 -5.37 19.64
CA PHE A 103 7.60 -5.17 18.24
C PHE A 103 8.73 -4.55 17.41
N TYR A 104 9.40 -3.51 17.91
CA TYR A 104 10.55 -2.91 17.24
C TYR A 104 11.68 -3.91 17.06
N ASN A 105 12.13 -4.56 18.13
CA ASN A 105 13.19 -5.55 18.08
C ASN A 105 12.89 -6.67 17.07
N PHE A 106 11.66 -7.19 17.08
CA PHE A 106 11.29 -8.25 16.14
C PHE A 106 11.23 -7.74 14.70
N TYR A 107 10.51 -6.65 14.46
CA TYR A 107 10.26 -6.15 13.11
C TYR A 107 11.53 -5.60 12.44
N GLU A 108 12.39 -4.92 13.20
CA GLU A 108 13.69 -4.47 12.69
C GLU A 108 14.57 -5.64 12.29
N ASN A 109 14.64 -6.70 13.11
CA ASN A 109 15.35 -7.92 12.77
C ASN A 109 14.75 -8.59 11.53
N PHE A 110 13.42 -8.63 11.42
CA PHE A 110 12.73 -9.15 10.22
C PHE A 110 13.14 -8.37 8.96
N LEU A 111 13.15 -7.04 9.02
CA LEU A 111 13.54 -6.18 7.90
C LEU A 111 15.02 -6.34 7.50
N ARG A 112 15.92 -6.61 8.47
CA ARG A 112 17.36 -6.77 8.21
C ARG A 112 17.76 -8.12 7.63
N ARG A 113 16.89 -9.14 7.72
CA ARG A 113 17.21 -10.50 7.25
C ARG A 113 17.34 -10.61 5.74
N GLU A 114 16.65 -9.74 5.01
CA GLU A 114 16.55 -9.82 3.56
C GLU A 114 16.56 -8.44 2.93
N ASN A 115 17.22 -8.33 1.79
CA ASN A 115 17.20 -7.11 0.99
C ASN A 115 16.00 -7.16 0.03
N PHE A 116 15.16 -6.13 0.10
CA PHE A 116 14.03 -5.92 -0.80
C PHE A 116 14.31 -4.73 -1.71
N ASP A 117 14.02 -4.86 -3.00
CA ASP A 117 14.12 -3.75 -3.96
C ASP A 117 13.00 -2.73 -3.69
N TYR A 118 11.80 -3.25 -3.40
CA TYR A 118 10.59 -2.46 -3.16
C TYR A 118 9.86 -2.92 -1.91
N MET A 119 9.32 -1.95 -1.16
CA MET A 119 8.37 -2.19 -0.08
C MET A 119 7.05 -1.49 -0.42
N VAL A 120 5.98 -2.25 -0.65
CA VAL A 120 4.64 -1.71 -0.97
C VAL A 120 3.76 -1.81 0.27
N LEU A 121 3.12 -0.71 0.67
CA LEU A 121 2.29 -0.67 1.87
C LEU A 121 0.85 -0.37 1.51
N ASP A 122 -0.04 -1.24 1.98
CA ASP A 122 -1.48 -1.05 1.89
C ASP A 122 -2.00 -0.47 3.21
N ASN A 123 -2.16 0.86 3.29
CA ASN A 123 -2.68 1.51 4.49
C ASN A 123 -4.18 1.28 4.67
N PRO A 124 -4.74 1.34 5.89
CA PRO A 124 -6.17 1.49 6.08
C PRO A 124 -6.65 2.83 5.52
N VAL A 125 -7.96 2.89 5.26
CA VAL A 125 -8.63 4.13 4.84
C VAL A 125 -8.72 5.14 5.97
N PHE A 126 -8.82 6.43 5.63
CA PHE A 126 -8.99 7.51 6.61
C PHE A 126 -7.95 7.51 7.75
N LEU A 127 -6.69 7.25 7.41
CA LEU A 127 -5.58 7.28 8.37
C LEU A 127 -5.49 8.61 9.15
N THR A 128 -5.15 8.49 10.42
CA THR A 128 -4.65 9.57 11.29
C THR A 128 -3.31 9.12 11.86
N TRP A 129 -2.37 10.03 12.05
CA TRP A 129 -1.02 9.63 12.46
C TRP A 129 -0.95 9.17 13.92
N ASP A 130 -1.58 9.93 14.81
CA ASP A 130 -1.38 9.75 16.25
C ASP A 130 -2.17 8.58 16.86
N THR A 131 -3.26 8.17 16.22
CA THR A 131 -4.14 7.13 16.76
C THR A 131 -4.05 5.81 15.99
N ASN A 132 -3.05 5.63 15.11
CA ASN A 132 -2.98 4.44 14.27
C ASN A 132 -1.68 3.65 14.50
N PRO A 133 -1.75 2.31 14.66
CA PRO A 133 -0.57 1.48 14.91
C PRO A 133 0.44 1.48 13.74
N ILE A 134 0.08 2.07 12.60
CA ILE A 134 1.01 2.37 11.50
C ILE A 134 2.23 3.16 11.96
N LYS A 135 2.07 4.02 12.96
CA LYS A 135 3.19 4.78 13.54
C LYS A 135 4.28 3.84 14.05
N TYR A 136 3.91 2.73 14.69
CA TYR A 136 4.88 1.75 15.21
C TYR A 136 5.68 1.09 14.09
N GLU A 137 5.00 0.54 13.08
CA GLU A 137 5.68 -0.05 11.91
C GLU A 137 6.57 0.96 11.20
N THR A 138 6.08 2.20 11.05
CA THR A 138 6.81 3.28 10.40
C THR A 138 8.06 3.69 11.18
N MET A 139 7.98 3.79 12.50
CA MET A 139 9.11 4.15 13.36
C MET A 139 10.18 3.06 13.34
N ALA A 140 9.80 1.79 13.48
CA ALA A 140 10.73 0.67 13.36
C ALA A 140 11.39 0.64 11.97
N PHE A 141 10.62 0.87 10.90
CA PHE A 141 11.18 0.99 9.56
C PHE A 141 12.26 2.09 9.47
N LYS A 142 12.00 3.27 10.05
CA LYS A 142 12.96 4.39 10.07
C LYS A 142 14.19 4.14 10.93
N GLN A 143 14.13 3.26 11.92
CA GLN A 143 15.33 2.82 12.66
C GLN A 143 16.24 1.93 11.79
N VAL A 144 15.67 1.12 10.90
CA VAL A 144 16.46 0.29 9.96
C VAL A 144 16.96 1.10 8.77
N PHE A 145 16.11 1.97 8.22
CA PHE A 145 16.36 2.72 6.99
C PHE A 145 16.10 4.22 7.19
N PRO A 146 16.97 4.94 7.94
CA PRO A 146 16.74 6.33 8.31
C PRO A 146 16.61 7.26 7.09
N ASP A 147 17.47 7.06 6.09
CA ASP A 147 17.56 7.90 4.89
C ASP A 147 16.57 7.49 3.78
N GLU A 148 15.92 6.33 3.90
CA GLU A 148 15.01 5.83 2.87
C GLU A 148 13.73 6.68 2.84
N LYS A 149 13.45 7.24 1.66
CA LYS A 149 12.25 8.06 1.43
C LYS A 149 11.02 7.17 1.26
N ALA A 150 9.87 7.67 1.67
CA ALA A 150 8.60 7.02 1.42
C ALA A 150 7.89 7.73 0.26
N TYR A 151 7.55 6.98 -0.76
CA TYR A 151 6.82 7.46 -1.92
C TYR A 151 5.33 7.23 -1.72
N VAL A 152 4.51 8.19 -2.13
CA VAL A 152 3.07 8.15 -1.86
C VAL A 152 2.27 7.96 -3.14
N VAL A 153 1.34 7.01 -3.11
CA VAL A 153 0.29 6.83 -4.11
C VAL A 153 -1.06 7.14 -3.47
N LEU A 154 -1.81 8.08 -4.04
CA LEU A 154 -3.17 8.38 -3.61
C LEU A 154 -4.18 7.82 -4.61
N ILE A 155 -5.15 7.05 -4.11
CA ILE A 155 -6.23 6.50 -4.93
C ILE A 155 -7.54 7.19 -4.56
N SER A 156 -8.28 7.61 -5.59
CA SER A 156 -9.65 8.09 -5.48
C SER A 156 -10.53 7.41 -6.53
N ASP A 157 -11.84 7.39 -6.27
CA ASP A 157 -12.82 7.16 -7.33
C ASP A 157 -13.02 8.46 -8.12
N ILE A 158 -13.93 8.40 -9.09
CA ILE A 158 -14.13 9.51 -10.01
C ILE A 158 -15.01 10.65 -9.49
N LEU A 159 -15.58 10.50 -8.30
CA LEU A 159 -16.56 11.45 -7.79
C LEU A 159 -15.84 12.74 -7.36
N PRO A 160 -16.32 13.93 -7.77
CA PRO A 160 -15.65 15.19 -7.46
C PRO A 160 -15.41 15.43 -5.96
N PHE A 161 -16.35 15.03 -5.11
CA PHE A 161 -16.21 15.15 -3.66
C PHE A 161 -15.15 14.17 -3.12
N SER A 162 -15.11 12.92 -3.61
CA SER A 162 -14.09 11.95 -3.22
C SER A 162 -12.68 12.46 -3.52
N ILE A 163 -12.47 13.07 -4.68
CA ILE A 163 -11.18 13.66 -5.08
C ILE A 163 -10.81 14.81 -4.14
N LYS A 164 -11.75 15.73 -3.88
CA LYS A 164 -11.53 16.85 -2.96
C LYS A 164 -11.15 16.36 -1.57
N ASP A 165 -11.89 15.41 -1.02
CA ASP A 165 -11.65 14.88 0.32
C ASP A 165 -10.36 14.06 0.37
N SER A 166 -10.00 13.36 -0.71
CA SER A 166 -8.72 12.66 -0.83
C SER A 166 -7.52 13.61 -0.78
N ILE A 167 -7.62 14.78 -1.42
CA ILE A 167 -6.60 15.84 -1.36
C ILE A 167 -6.47 16.38 0.06
N ILE A 168 -7.59 16.73 0.71
CA ILE A 168 -7.61 17.24 2.09
C ILE A 168 -7.02 16.21 3.05
N TYR A 169 -7.46 14.96 2.93
CA TYR A 169 -6.98 13.84 3.71
C TYR A 169 -5.47 13.66 3.59
N LEU A 170 -4.94 13.62 2.35
CA LEU A 170 -3.51 13.41 2.18
C LEU A 170 -2.70 14.59 2.74
N ARG A 171 -3.16 15.84 2.53
CA ARG A 171 -2.50 17.02 3.13
C ARG A 171 -2.45 16.94 4.65
N ARG A 172 -3.54 16.51 5.29
CA ARG A 172 -3.60 16.36 6.75
C ARG A 172 -2.59 15.33 7.23
N ILE A 173 -2.62 14.12 6.69
CA ILE A 173 -1.72 13.06 7.17
C ILE A 173 -0.24 13.34 6.82
N SER A 174 0.05 14.02 5.70
CA SER A 174 1.40 14.50 5.38
C SER A 174 1.92 15.53 6.38
N ALA A 175 1.03 16.35 6.96
CA ALA A 175 1.41 17.35 7.96
C ALA A 175 1.61 16.73 9.35
N GLU A 176 0.90 15.65 9.66
CA GLU A 176 1.03 14.93 10.93
C GLU A 176 2.21 13.95 10.95
N ALA A 177 2.51 13.30 9.82
CA ALA A 177 3.52 12.25 9.74
C ALA A 177 4.95 12.82 9.62
N PRO A 178 5.92 12.42 10.48
CA PRO A 178 7.31 12.82 10.43
C PRO A 178 8.10 12.03 9.36
N LEU A 179 7.53 11.89 8.17
CA LEU A 179 8.15 11.16 7.08
C LEU A 179 8.46 12.11 5.92
N ASP A 180 9.66 11.98 5.34
CA ASP A 180 9.99 12.64 4.07
C ASP A 180 9.23 11.92 2.94
N TRP A 181 7.97 12.30 2.78
CA TRP A 181 7.11 11.80 1.73
C TRP A 181 7.42 12.45 0.39
N LYS A 182 7.58 11.61 -0.63
CA LYS A 182 7.71 12.04 -2.02
C LYS A 182 6.46 11.66 -2.80
N PRO A 183 5.81 12.60 -3.48
CA PRO A 183 4.67 12.28 -4.31
C PRO A 183 5.13 11.36 -5.47
N LEU A 184 4.44 10.23 -5.65
CA LEU A 184 4.72 9.28 -6.74
C LEU A 184 3.63 9.28 -7.79
N ALA A 185 2.39 8.96 -7.39
CA ALA A 185 1.29 8.87 -8.33
C ALA A 185 -0.06 9.21 -7.72
N GLY A 186 -0.90 9.83 -8.54
CA GLY A 186 -2.31 10.06 -8.29
C GLY A 186 -3.16 9.17 -9.18
N ILE A 187 -3.97 8.28 -8.58
CA ILE A 187 -4.79 7.32 -9.33
C ILE A 187 -6.27 7.66 -9.21
N ILE A 188 -6.92 7.79 -10.35
CA ILE A 188 -8.38 7.79 -10.47
C ILE A 188 -8.81 6.41 -10.97
N ASN A 189 -9.49 5.66 -10.12
CA ASN A 189 -9.88 4.28 -10.39
C ASN A 189 -11.35 4.16 -10.83
N MET A 190 -11.70 3.02 -11.44
CA MET A 190 -13.04 2.66 -11.91
C MET A 190 -13.59 3.63 -12.96
N ALA A 191 -12.72 4.05 -13.88
CA ALA A 191 -13.11 4.88 -15.02
C ALA A 191 -13.90 4.05 -16.05
N ILE A 192 -15.19 4.34 -16.23
CA ILE A 192 -16.08 3.56 -17.13
C ILE A 192 -15.92 3.95 -18.61
N GLU A 193 -15.47 5.17 -18.93
CA GLU A 193 -15.27 5.68 -20.31
C GLU A 193 -14.17 6.74 -20.35
N GLU A 194 -13.40 6.87 -21.43
CA GLU A 194 -12.43 7.97 -21.57
C GLU A 194 -13.16 9.31 -21.73
N LYS A 195 -13.27 10.05 -20.63
CA LYS A 195 -13.87 11.38 -20.60
C LYS A 195 -12.81 12.41 -20.30
N GLU A 196 -12.87 13.55 -20.98
CA GLU A 196 -12.02 14.72 -20.70
C GLU A 196 -12.03 15.10 -19.21
N ARG A 197 -13.17 14.92 -18.54
CA ARG A 197 -13.31 15.14 -17.09
C ARG A 197 -12.39 14.27 -16.22
N TYR A 198 -11.98 13.08 -16.68
CA TYR A 198 -11.08 12.18 -15.92
C TYR A 198 -9.65 12.69 -15.99
N ILE A 199 -9.25 13.15 -17.17
CA ILE A 199 -7.99 13.83 -17.39
C ILE A 199 -7.93 15.11 -16.53
N GLU A 200 -8.99 15.91 -16.51
CA GLU A 200 -9.06 17.12 -15.69
C GLU A 200 -8.96 16.82 -14.19
N SER A 201 -9.74 15.85 -13.69
CA SER A 201 -9.69 15.37 -12.32
C SER A 201 -8.28 14.88 -11.93
N THR A 202 -7.64 14.13 -12.82
CA THR A 202 -6.28 13.61 -12.61
C THR A 202 -5.26 14.73 -12.60
N LYS A 203 -5.32 15.67 -13.56
CA LYS A 203 -4.47 16.89 -13.58
C LYS A 203 -4.64 17.72 -12.32
N LYS A 204 -5.86 17.87 -11.81
CA LYS A 204 -6.13 18.56 -10.55
C LYS A 204 -5.42 17.86 -9.39
N LEU A 205 -5.58 16.55 -9.27
CA LEU A 205 -4.96 15.77 -8.20
C LEU A 205 -3.43 15.81 -8.28
N MET A 206 -2.86 15.73 -9.49
CA MET A 206 -1.43 15.90 -9.74
C MET A 206 -0.94 17.28 -9.30
N LYS A 207 -1.59 18.35 -9.74
CA LYS A 207 -1.20 19.73 -9.42
C LYS A 207 -1.30 20.03 -7.93
N GLU A 208 -2.39 19.64 -7.27
CA GLU A 208 -2.66 19.99 -5.87
C GLU A 208 -1.73 19.26 -4.88
N LEU A 209 -1.17 18.12 -5.27
CA LEU A 209 -0.34 17.26 -4.41
C LEU A 209 1.08 17.06 -4.95
N GLY A 210 1.41 17.66 -6.10
CA GLY A 210 2.72 17.55 -6.75
C GLY A 210 3.03 16.16 -7.29
N PHE A 211 2.02 15.37 -7.69
CA PHE A 211 2.29 14.04 -8.26
C PHE A 211 2.85 14.14 -9.68
N PRO A 212 4.02 13.52 -9.95
CA PRO A 212 4.56 13.47 -11.29
C PRO A 212 3.78 12.50 -12.19
N LYS A 213 3.11 11.50 -11.63
CA LYS A 213 2.30 10.56 -12.42
C LYS A 213 0.82 10.69 -12.08
N GLY A 214 0.00 10.83 -13.11
CA GLY A 214 -1.43 10.59 -13.06
C GLY A 214 -1.74 9.23 -13.65
N VAL A 215 -2.66 8.47 -13.07
CA VAL A 215 -3.08 7.18 -13.62
C VAL A 215 -4.59 7.10 -13.64
N ILE A 216 -5.18 6.82 -14.79
CA ILE A 216 -6.61 6.61 -14.92
C ILE A 216 -6.83 5.12 -15.17
N VAL A 217 -7.25 4.39 -14.14
CA VAL A 217 -7.50 2.95 -14.25
C VAL A 217 -8.95 2.75 -14.69
N LYS A 218 -9.12 2.10 -15.83
CA LYS A 218 -10.45 1.76 -16.36
C LYS A 218 -11.16 0.75 -15.46
N PHE A 219 -12.48 0.67 -15.61
CA PHE A 219 -13.23 -0.42 -15.00
C PHE A 219 -12.98 -1.72 -15.79
N TYR A 220 -12.49 -2.76 -15.10
CA TYR A 220 -12.24 -4.07 -15.68
C TYR A 220 -13.11 -5.12 -14.96
N ASP A 221 -14.04 -5.75 -15.68
CA ASP A 221 -14.91 -6.82 -15.14
C ASP A 221 -14.09 -7.97 -14.55
N SER A 222 -12.99 -8.34 -15.19
CA SER A 222 -12.07 -9.40 -14.75
C SER A 222 -11.42 -9.13 -13.40
N VAL A 223 -11.25 -7.85 -13.04
CA VAL A 223 -10.74 -7.44 -11.72
C VAL A 223 -11.88 -7.39 -10.72
N PHE A 224 -13.03 -6.84 -11.12
CA PHE A 224 -14.17 -6.65 -10.22
C PHE A 224 -14.78 -7.97 -9.74
N GLN A 225 -14.82 -8.98 -10.62
CA GLN A 225 -15.33 -10.32 -10.33
C GLN A 225 -14.22 -11.31 -9.95
N PHE A 226 -13.02 -10.81 -9.63
CA PHE A 226 -11.88 -11.68 -9.41
C PHE A 226 -12.07 -12.57 -8.18
N HIS A 227 -11.93 -13.87 -8.40
CA HIS A 227 -11.80 -14.89 -7.38
C HIS A 227 -10.67 -15.83 -7.80
N GLY A 228 -9.68 -16.05 -6.94
CA GLY A 228 -8.52 -16.89 -7.28
C GLY A 228 -7.36 -16.68 -6.32
N GLU A 229 -6.16 -17.08 -6.76
CA GLU A 229 -4.91 -16.87 -6.03
C GLU A 229 -4.19 -15.61 -6.49
N ILE A 230 -3.16 -15.17 -5.77
CA ILE A 230 -2.42 -13.95 -6.09
C ILE A 230 -1.72 -14.05 -7.45
N GLU A 231 -1.27 -15.25 -7.81
CA GLU A 231 -0.65 -15.57 -9.08
C GLU A 231 -1.59 -15.27 -10.27
N ASP A 232 -2.88 -15.54 -10.09
CA ASP A 232 -3.93 -15.37 -11.09
C ASP A 232 -4.50 -13.95 -11.15
N LEU A 233 -4.19 -13.10 -10.15
CA LEU A 233 -4.65 -11.72 -10.13
C LEU A 233 -4.17 -10.99 -11.40
N PRO A 234 -5.09 -10.52 -12.27
CA PRO A 234 -4.70 -9.78 -13.47
C PRO A 234 -4.05 -8.45 -13.07
N ILE A 235 -3.05 -8.03 -13.84
CA ILE A 235 -2.43 -6.70 -13.70
C ILE A 235 -2.92 -5.87 -14.87
N VAL A 236 -3.68 -4.83 -14.56
CA VAL A 236 -4.20 -3.90 -15.57
C VAL A 236 -3.05 -3.13 -16.26
N PRO A 237 -3.17 -2.80 -17.55
CA PRO A 237 -2.10 -2.17 -18.33
C PRO A 237 -1.55 -0.87 -17.71
N GLU A 238 -2.40 -0.09 -17.07
CA GLU A 238 -2.07 1.21 -16.48
C GLU A 238 -1.15 1.03 -15.26
N ILE A 239 -1.43 0.03 -14.41
CA ILE A 239 -0.56 -0.32 -13.28
C ILE A 239 0.74 -0.98 -13.75
N ARG A 240 0.70 -1.77 -14.84
CA ARG A 240 1.92 -2.33 -15.45
C ARG A 240 2.83 -1.22 -15.96
N THR A 241 2.26 -0.21 -16.63
CA THR A 241 3.00 0.96 -17.12
C THR A 241 3.57 1.77 -15.95
N LEU A 242 2.80 1.99 -14.88
CA LEU A 242 3.29 2.66 -13.67
C LEU A 242 4.50 1.91 -13.07
N ALA A 243 4.43 0.58 -12.98
CA ALA A 243 5.55 -0.24 -12.50
C ALA A 243 6.81 -0.06 -13.34
N GLU A 244 6.68 0.00 -14.66
CA GLU A 244 7.80 0.22 -15.59
C GLU A 244 8.41 1.62 -15.41
N ARG A 245 7.60 2.66 -15.22
CA ARG A 245 8.09 4.02 -14.91
C ARG A 245 8.87 4.05 -13.59
N ILE A 246 8.37 3.36 -12.57
CA ILE A 246 9.05 3.22 -11.27
C ILE A 246 10.40 2.51 -11.42
N ILE A 247 10.44 1.40 -12.16
CA ILE A 247 11.68 0.63 -12.37
C ILE A 247 12.73 1.45 -13.12
N ASN A 248 12.31 2.22 -14.12
CA ASN A 248 13.20 3.05 -14.94
C ASN A 248 13.52 4.40 -14.28
N ASN A 249 13.01 4.67 -13.07
CA ASN A 249 13.13 5.96 -12.39
C ASN A 249 12.65 7.15 -13.27
N ASP A 250 11.65 6.91 -14.12
CA ASP A 250 11.05 7.94 -14.98
C ASP A 250 9.95 8.68 -14.22
N MET A 251 10.33 9.81 -13.63
CA MET A 251 9.48 10.68 -12.82
C MET A 251 9.01 11.93 -13.58
N LYS A 252 9.01 11.92 -14.93
CA LYS A 252 8.47 13.02 -15.72
C LYS A 252 6.96 13.13 -15.56
N GLU A 253 6.44 14.36 -15.66
CA GLU A 253 5.00 14.61 -15.62
C GLU A 253 4.29 13.87 -16.76
N GLU A 254 3.40 12.94 -16.43
CA GLU A 254 2.71 12.09 -17.41
C GLU A 254 1.37 11.60 -16.85
N ILE A 255 0.36 11.45 -17.72
CA ILE A 255 -0.87 10.74 -17.42
C ILE A 255 -0.84 9.39 -18.15
N ILE A 256 -0.98 8.31 -17.38
CA ILE A 256 -1.07 6.93 -17.85
C ILE A 256 -2.56 6.58 -18.02
N LEU A 257 -2.90 6.02 -19.19
CA LEU A 257 -4.24 5.63 -19.63
C LEU A 257 -4.31 4.15 -20.01
#